data_AF-A0A0H2YRZ4-F1
#
_entry.id   AF-A0A0H2YRZ4-F1
#
_cell.length_a   1.000
_cell.length_b   1.000
_cell.length_c   1.000
_cell.angle_alpha   90.00
_cell.angle_beta   90.00
_cell.angle_gamma   90.00
#
_symmetry.space_group_name_H-M   'P 1'
#
loop_
_entity.id
_entity.type
_entity.pdbx_description
1 polymer ?
#
loop_
_entity_poly.entity_id
_entity_poly.type
_entity_poly.pdbx_seq_one_letter_code
_entity_poly.pdbx_strand_id
1 'polypeptide(L)'
;MYREKYEEWLNSDIISEEIKAELRDVKEDKEIEDRFYKELDFGTGGLRGIIGAGTNRMNIYTVGKATQGFADYLNDNYAGEKSVAIAYDSRNMSKEFAKAAALTLCANGIKVNLFESLRPTPMLSFAVRELNCKGGIVITASHNPKQYNGYKVYGDDGCQLTDAPAKAVIGYVNKVTDYANIKTMSEEKALEEGLLVYIGEEIDKKYIDDLKTLTIREDLVKKHAKDLKIIYTPIHGSGNVPVRRILKELGYENVFVVKEQEMPDGNFPTAPYPNPEDPKVFKLALDMAKEIQPDIIFGTDPDCDRIGVVVKDNNGEYQVLSGNQTGMLLTNYILSSLKEMNKLPENGAVIKTIVTTESVRKMTEEYGVTLIDTLTGFKYIGEKIREFEESGSNEYLFGFEESYGYLAGTFARDKDAVVASMLIAEMTLYYKEQGKTLYDGLIELYNKYGYFKESLVSIELAGKEGQEQIAKCIDGLRNDALKEMNGVKVITSFDYKLSKEVNNLTDEEKEIKLPKSNVLKYVLEDDSWFVVRPSGTEPKMKIYLSVKGSSLEDSKEKTENFKNAIMEVINAKLK
;
A
#
# COMPACT_ATOMS: atom_id res chain seq x y z
N MET A 1 -11.52 -34.29 8.81
CA MET A 1 -10.47 -33.33 8.44
C MET A 1 -10.39 -32.12 9.38
N TYR A 2 -11.35 -31.17 9.42
CA TYR A 2 -11.21 -30.00 10.31
C TYR A 2 -11.27 -30.37 11.81
N ARG A 3 -12.16 -31.29 12.21
CA ARG A 3 -12.25 -31.77 13.61
C ARG A 3 -11.00 -32.49 14.08
N GLU A 4 -10.34 -33.24 13.20
CA GLU A 4 -9.09 -33.93 13.53
C GLU A 4 -8.00 -32.92 13.84
N LYS A 5 -7.82 -31.89 13.01
CA LYS A 5 -6.86 -30.79 13.27
C LYS A 5 -7.17 -30.01 14.56
N TYR A 6 -8.45 -29.80 14.85
CA TYR A 6 -8.90 -29.18 16.10
C TYR A 6 -8.48 -30.01 17.33
N GLU A 7 -8.76 -31.32 17.31
CA GLU A 7 -8.36 -32.23 18.39
C GLU A 7 -6.83 -32.37 18.49
N GLU A 8 -6.11 -32.36 17.36
CA GLU A 8 -4.64 -32.32 17.34
C GLU A 8 -4.11 -31.10 18.09
N TRP A 9 -4.68 -29.91 17.87
CA TRP A 9 -4.30 -28.69 18.60
C TRP A 9 -4.62 -28.77 20.09
N LEU A 10 -5.79 -29.32 20.46
CA LEU A 10 -6.17 -29.48 21.87
C LEU A 10 -5.25 -30.44 22.63
N ASN A 11 -4.79 -31.49 21.95
CA ASN A 11 -3.96 -32.54 22.54
C ASN A 11 -2.45 -32.33 22.33
N SER A 12 -2.04 -31.27 21.62
CA SER A 12 -0.63 -30.97 21.34
C SER A 12 0.10 -30.44 22.58
N ASP A 13 1.29 -30.96 22.86
CA ASP A 13 2.16 -30.46 23.94
C ASP A 13 2.83 -29.11 23.59
N ILE A 14 2.77 -28.69 22.33
CA ILE A 14 3.42 -27.46 21.83
C ILE A 14 2.46 -26.26 21.88
N ILE A 15 1.15 -26.53 21.74
CA ILE A 15 0.12 -25.50 21.81
C ILE A 15 -0.10 -25.10 23.28
N SER A 16 -0.04 -23.80 23.56
CA SER A 16 -0.18 -23.27 24.91
C SER A 16 -1.58 -23.53 25.47
N GLU A 17 -1.68 -23.68 26.80
CA GLU A 17 -2.99 -23.85 27.43
C GLU A 17 -3.90 -22.64 27.25
N GLU A 18 -3.36 -21.43 27.04
CA GLU A 18 -4.15 -20.24 26.71
C GLU A 18 -4.87 -20.39 25.36
N ILE A 19 -4.16 -20.84 24.32
CA ILE A 19 -4.74 -21.09 23.00
C ILE A 19 -5.72 -22.26 23.04
N LYS A 20 -5.41 -23.32 23.81
CA LYS A 20 -6.35 -24.43 24.02
C LYS A 20 -7.60 -24.00 24.79
N ALA A 21 -7.47 -23.11 25.78
CA ALA A 21 -8.60 -22.55 26.51
C ALA A 21 -9.51 -21.74 25.57
N GLU A 22 -8.93 -20.87 24.74
CA GLU A 22 -9.68 -20.15 23.69
C GLU A 22 -10.47 -21.12 22.80
N LEU A 23 -9.83 -22.19 22.33
CA LEU A 23 -10.49 -23.23 21.51
C LEU A 23 -11.64 -23.93 22.24
N ARG A 24 -11.47 -24.30 23.51
CA ARG A 24 -12.51 -24.95 24.32
C ARG A 24 -13.70 -24.02 24.59
N ASP A 25 -13.49 -22.70 24.54
CA ASP A 25 -14.54 -21.70 24.73
C ASP A 25 -15.38 -21.44 23.47
N VAL A 26 -14.89 -21.82 22.28
CA VAL A 26 -15.67 -21.82 21.05
C VAL A 26 -16.76 -22.90 21.11
N LYS A 27 -18.02 -22.49 21.24
CA LYS A 27 -19.17 -23.42 21.33
C LYS A 27 -19.81 -23.75 19.98
N GLU A 28 -19.62 -22.91 18.98
CA GLU A 28 -20.23 -23.08 17.66
C GLU A 28 -19.34 -23.91 16.73
N ASP A 29 -19.85 -25.06 16.28
CA ASP A 29 -19.12 -25.96 15.37
C ASP A 29 -18.71 -25.29 14.06
N LYS A 30 -19.51 -24.32 13.57
CA LYS A 30 -19.19 -23.54 12.37
C LYS A 30 -17.95 -22.66 12.54
N GLU A 31 -17.74 -22.10 13.73
CA GLU A 31 -16.55 -21.30 14.02
C GLU A 31 -15.31 -22.21 14.14
N ILE A 32 -15.47 -23.42 14.70
CA ILE A 32 -14.40 -24.44 14.71
C ILE A 32 -14.08 -24.85 13.27
N GLU A 33 -15.09 -25.10 12.45
CA GLU A 33 -14.91 -25.41 11.02
C GLU A 33 -14.13 -24.28 10.33
N ASP A 34 -14.55 -23.01 10.47
CA ASP A 34 -13.84 -21.88 9.83
C ASP A 34 -12.38 -21.71 10.30
N ARG A 35 -12.08 -22.07 11.56
CA ARG A 35 -10.72 -22.02 12.12
C ARG A 35 -9.80 -23.13 11.60
N PHE A 36 -10.34 -24.28 11.17
CA PHE A 36 -9.55 -25.49 10.89
C PHE A 36 -9.78 -26.13 9.51
N TYR A 37 -10.74 -25.65 8.70
CA TYR A 37 -11.00 -26.22 7.36
C TYR A 37 -9.84 -26.03 6.38
N LYS A 38 -8.98 -25.03 6.64
CA LYS A 38 -7.77 -24.74 5.87
C LYS A 38 -6.65 -24.22 6.76
N GLU A 39 -5.51 -23.96 6.14
CA GLU A 39 -4.43 -23.20 6.75
C GLU A 39 -4.49 -21.75 6.27
N LEU A 40 -4.00 -20.84 7.11
CA LEU A 40 -3.87 -19.44 6.75
C LEU A 40 -2.87 -19.32 5.59
N ASP A 41 -3.34 -18.80 4.46
CA ASP A 41 -2.57 -18.76 3.23
C ASP A 41 -1.44 -17.71 3.31
N PHE A 42 -0.22 -18.12 2.99
CA PHE A 42 0.91 -17.22 2.80
C PHE A 42 0.96 -16.83 1.32
N GLY A 43 0.38 -15.68 1.01
CA GLY A 43 0.35 -15.15 -0.35
C GLY A 43 1.59 -14.34 -0.71
N THR A 44 1.59 -13.73 -1.90
CA THR A 44 2.68 -12.84 -2.34
C THR A 44 2.80 -11.55 -1.51
N GLY A 45 1.76 -11.21 -0.75
CA GLY A 45 1.77 -10.12 0.24
C GLY A 45 2.09 -10.57 1.66
N GLY A 46 2.43 -11.84 1.87
CA GLY A 46 2.61 -12.47 3.19
C GLY A 46 1.31 -13.04 3.78
N LEU A 47 1.18 -13.07 5.10
CA LEU A 47 -0.04 -13.52 5.80
C LEU A 47 -0.99 -12.34 6.07
N ARG A 48 -2.28 -12.62 6.01
CA ARG A 48 -3.33 -11.74 6.56
C ARG A 48 -4.49 -12.58 7.03
N GLY A 49 -4.92 -12.39 8.28
CA GLY A 49 -6.00 -13.20 8.84
C GLY A 49 -6.57 -12.61 10.12
N ILE A 50 -7.70 -13.17 10.54
CA ILE A 50 -8.33 -12.86 11.83
C ILE A 50 -7.43 -13.41 12.94
N ILE A 51 -7.18 -12.59 13.96
CA ILE A 51 -6.45 -12.98 15.17
C ILE A 51 -7.26 -14.04 15.93
N GLY A 52 -6.61 -15.13 16.34
CA GLY A 52 -7.22 -16.14 17.21
C GLY A 52 -6.59 -17.52 17.10
N ALA A 53 -7.12 -18.46 17.87
CA ALA A 53 -6.68 -19.85 17.83
C ALA A 53 -7.19 -20.60 16.59
N GLY A 54 -6.30 -21.36 15.93
CA GLY A 54 -6.62 -22.23 14.81
C GLY A 54 -5.62 -22.13 13.65
N THR A 55 -5.67 -23.09 12.73
CA THR A 55 -4.76 -23.13 11.57
C THR A 55 -5.07 -22.08 10.52
N ASN A 56 -6.32 -21.59 10.45
CA ASN A 56 -6.79 -20.50 9.59
C ASN A 56 -6.94 -19.18 10.36
N ARG A 57 -6.04 -18.91 11.31
CA ARG A 57 -6.02 -17.68 12.12
C ARG A 57 -4.60 -17.14 12.27
N MET A 58 -4.48 -15.84 12.50
CA MET A 58 -3.23 -15.20 12.90
C MET A 58 -3.01 -15.45 14.39
N ASN A 59 -1.95 -16.20 14.71
CA ASN A 59 -1.46 -16.45 16.06
C ASN A 59 0.05 -16.70 16.03
N ILE A 60 0.67 -16.86 17.20
CA ILE A 60 2.13 -17.06 17.30
C ILE A 60 2.61 -18.30 16.55
N TYR A 61 1.78 -19.33 16.39
CA TYR A 61 2.16 -20.56 15.70
C TYR A 61 2.13 -20.39 14.18
N THR A 62 1.11 -19.74 13.63
CA THR A 62 1.06 -19.46 12.19
C THR A 62 2.10 -18.41 11.77
N VAL A 63 2.35 -17.41 12.62
CA VAL A 63 3.48 -16.47 12.46
C VAL A 63 4.82 -17.20 12.56
N GLY A 64 4.99 -18.09 13.53
CA GLY A 64 6.19 -18.91 13.70
C GLY A 64 6.44 -19.82 12.50
N LYS A 65 5.41 -20.46 11.94
CA LYS A 65 5.50 -21.27 10.72
C LYS A 65 6.01 -20.46 9.54
N ALA A 66 5.41 -19.29 9.30
CA ALA A 66 5.86 -18.38 8.24
C ALA A 66 7.30 -17.91 8.48
N THR A 67 7.65 -17.61 9.72
CA THR A 67 8.99 -17.13 10.09
C THR A 67 10.05 -18.21 9.97
N GLN A 68 9.75 -19.46 10.36
CA GLN A 68 10.65 -20.60 10.20
C GLN A 68 10.93 -20.85 8.71
N GLY A 69 9.89 -20.84 7.86
CA GLY A 69 10.08 -20.95 6.42
C GLY A 69 10.91 -19.80 5.85
N PHE A 70 10.72 -18.59 6.33
CA PHE A 70 11.56 -17.45 5.92
C PHE A 70 13.01 -17.58 6.41
N ALA A 71 13.24 -18.08 7.62
CA ALA A 71 14.56 -18.35 8.17
C ALA A 71 15.31 -19.41 7.33
N ASP A 72 14.62 -20.49 6.96
CA ASP A 72 15.17 -21.55 6.10
C ASP A 72 15.52 -21.00 4.72
N TYR A 73 14.65 -20.18 4.12
CA TYR A 73 14.93 -19.47 2.86
C TYR A 73 16.20 -18.61 2.97
N LEU A 74 16.31 -17.78 4.01
CA LEU A 74 17.48 -16.91 4.20
C LEU A 74 18.76 -17.72 4.39
N ASN A 75 18.71 -18.82 5.16
CA ASN A 75 19.85 -19.68 5.42
C ASN A 75 20.34 -20.43 4.17
N ASP A 76 19.45 -20.82 3.28
CA ASP A 76 19.79 -21.52 2.03
C ASP A 76 20.28 -20.56 0.92
N ASN A 77 19.79 -19.32 0.90
CA ASN A 77 20.01 -18.40 -0.22
C ASN A 77 21.08 -17.33 0.03
N TYR A 78 21.48 -17.12 1.29
CA TYR A 78 22.53 -16.16 1.65
C TYR A 78 23.67 -16.83 2.41
N ALA A 79 24.91 -16.44 2.10
CA ALA A 79 26.10 -16.85 2.84
C ALA A 79 26.50 -15.78 3.88
N GLY A 80 27.25 -16.18 4.91
CA GLY A 80 27.76 -15.27 5.93
C GLY A 80 26.72 -14.84 6.97
N GLU A 81 26.97 -13.71 7.62
CA GLU A 81 26.06 -13.11 8.59
C GLU A 81 24.77 -12.64 7.91
N LYS A 82 23.64 -12.98 8.53
CA LYS A 82 22.30 -12.64 8.05
C LYS A 82 21.61 -11.82 9.12
N SER A 83 21.03 -10.71 8.72
CA SER A 83 20.22 -9.87 9.59
C SER A 83 18.84 -9.62 8.97
N VAL A 84 17.83 -9.47 9.82
CA VAL A 84 16.47 -9.10 9.44
C VAL A 84 16.02 -7.91 10.27
N ALA A 85 15.45 -6.89 9.65
CA ALA A 85 14.78 -5.80 10.37
C ALA A 85 13.30 -6.15 10.62
N ILE A 86 12.76 -5.79 11.78
CA ILE A 86 11.35 -6.03 12.11
C ILE A 86 10.69 -4.76 12.65
N ALA A 87 9.57 -4.38 12.04
CA ALA A 87 8.67 -3.33 12.53
C ALA A 87 7.24 -3.87 12.72
N TYR A 88 6.40 -3.09 13.37
CA TYR A 88 5.00 -3.45 13.60
C TYR A 88 4.15 -2.20 13.83
N ASP A 89 2.85 -2.30 13.56
CA ASP A 89 1.88 -1.21 13.74
C ASP A 89 1.15 -1.27 15.10
N SER A 90 0.10 -0.46 15.25
CA SER A 90 -0.68 -0.34 16.49
C SER A 90 -1.72 -1.43 16.72
N ARG A 91 -1.87 -2.42 15.83
CA ARG A 91 -2.91 -3.45 15.96
C ARG A 91 -2.68 -4.34 17.18
N ASN A 92 -3.77 -4.92 17.65
CA ASN A 92 -3.72 -5.97 18.68
C ASN A 92 -2.80 -7.11 18.22
N MET A 93 -2.00 -7.64 19.14
CA MET A 93 -1.01 -8.69 18.92
C MET A 93 0.19 -8.31 18.02
N SER A 94 0.28 -7.09 17.48
CA SER A 94 1.37 -6.71 16.57
C SER A 94 2.75 -6.81 17.23
N LYS A 95 2.87 -6.37 18.49
CA LYS A 95 4.11 -6.46 19.28
C LYS A 95 4.48 -7.91 19.58
N GLU A 96 3.50 -8.72 19.96
CA GLU A 96 3.64 -10.12 20.33
C GLU A 96 4.09 -10.96 19.13
N PHE A 97 3.47 -10.74 17.97
CA PHE A 97 3.84 -11.41 16.72
C PHE A 97 5.21 -10.97 16.21
N ALA A 98 5.56 -9.68 16.34
CA ALA A 98 6.89 -9.19 15.97
C ALA A 98 7.98 -9.85 16.84
N LYS A 99 7.74 -9.97 18.14
CA LYS A 99 8.63 -10.67 19.07
C LYS A 99 8.72 -12.17 18.76
N ALA A 100 7.59 -12.84 18.50
CA ALA A 100 7.58 -14.25 18.12
C ALA A 100 8.39 -14.51 16.83
N ALA A 101 8.25 -13.64 15.83
CA ALA A 101 9.06 -13.69 14.62
C ALA A 101 10.56 -13.47 14.92
N ALA A 102 10.88 -12.46 15.72
CA ALA A 102 12.27 -12.16 16.10
C ALA A 102 12.94 -13.36 16.78
N LEU A 103 12.29 -13.97 17.77
CA LEU A 103 12.84 -15.10 18.52
C LEU A 103 12.96 -16.37 17.66
N THR A 104 12.05 -16.56 16.70
CA THR A 104 12.13 -17.66 15.73
C THR A 104 13.35 -17.50 14.82
N LEU A 105 13.60 -16.29 14.31
CA LEU A 105 14.78 -16.00 13.49
C LEU A 105 16.09 -16.15 14.28
N CYS A 106 16.15 -15.61 15.51
CA CYS A 106 17.31 -15.73 16.38
C CYS A 106 17.64 -17.21 16.67
N ALA A 107 16.63 -18.04 16.95
CA ALA A 107 16.82 -19.48 17.17
C ALA A 107 17.34 -20.24 15.92
N ASN A 108 17.25 -19.62 14.74
CA ASN A 108 17.82 -20.11 13.49
C ASN A 108 19.18 -19.45 13.15
N GLY A 109 19.80 -18.76 14.10
CA GLY A 109 21.12 -18.12 13.96
C GLY A 109 21.12 -16.85 13.13
N ILE A 110 19.95 -16.22 12.94
CA ILE A 110 19.79 -14.99 12.16
C ILE A 110 19.70 -13.81 13.13
N LYS A 111 20.51 -12.78 12.92
CA LYS A 111 20.44 -11.54 13.71
C LYS A 111 19.14 -10.79 13.39
N VAL A 112 18.53 -10.18 14.38
CA VAL A 112 17.29 -9.42 14.25
C VAL A 112 17.47 -8.02 14.81
N ASN A 113 17.14 -7.02 14.00
CA ASN A 113 17.02 -5.63 14.41
C ASN A 113 15.53 -5.32 14.59
N LEU A 114 15.02 -5.42 15.81
CA LEU A 114 13.60 -5.21 16.14
C LEU A 114 13.40 -3.78 16.63
N PHE A 115 12.46 -3.03 16.06
CA PHE A 115 12.13 -1.71 16.62
C PHE A 115 11.58 -1.84 18.04
N GLU A 116 12.07 -1.00 18.96
CA GLU A 116 11.70 -1.02 20.39
C GLU A 116 10.22 -0.65 20.65
N SER A 117 9.61 0.02 19.68
CA SER A 117 8.21 0.43 19.67
C SER A 117 7.70 0.40 18.23
N LEU A 118 6.39 0.54 18.05
CA LEU A 118 5.77 0.56 16.72
C LEU A 118 6.43 1.60 15.79
N ARG A 119 6.57 1.24 14.52
CA ARG A 119 7.14 2.08 13.46
C ARG A 119 6.41 1.83 12.13
N PRO A 120 6.26 2.87 11.29
CA PRO A 120 5.70 2.75 9.95
C PRO A 120 6.38 1.70 9.06
N THR A 121 5.62 1.15 8.12
CA THR A 121 6.13 0.32 7.01
C THR A 121 7.32 0.96 6.27
N PRO A 122 7.30 2.26 5.88
CA PRO A 122 8.45 2.87 5.20
C PRO A 122 9.72 2.89 6.05
N MET A 123 9.62 2.96 7.38
CA MET A 123 10.80 2.92 8.26
C MET A 123 11.39 1.52 8.36
N LEU A 124 10.58 0.46 8.21
CA LEU A 124 11.09 -0.90 8.01
C LEU A 124 11.87 -0.97 6.69
N SER A 125 11.26 -0.51 5.59
CA SER A 125 11.88 -0.51 4.27
C SER A 125 13.24 0.22 4.28
N PHE A 126 13.30 1.38 4.95
CA PHE A 126 14.52 2.13 5.19
C PHE A 126 15.55 1.34 6.02
N ALA A 127 15.14 0.81 7.18
CA ALA A 127 16.02 0.10 8.10
C ALA A 127 16.68 -1.14 7.47
N VAL A 128 15.96 -1.85 6.60
CA VAL A 128 16.53 -2.99 5.85
C VAL A 128 17.75 -2.56 5.05
N ARG A 129 17.64 -1.44 4.32
CA ARG A 129 18.71 -0.90 3.48
C ARG A 129 19.84 -0.32 4.32
N GLU A 130 19.49 0.52 5.29
CA GLU A 130 20.46 1.21 6.17
C GLU A 130 21.31 0.22 6.98
N LEU A 131 20.71 -0.88 7.45
CA LEU A 131 21.39 -1.91 8.24
C LEU A 131 21.90 -3.08 7.39
N ASN A 132 21.79 -2.99 6.06
CA ASN A 132 22.19 -4.03 5.09
C ASN A 132 21.61 -5.42 5.41
N CYS A 133 20.37 -5.44 5.91
CA CYS A 133 19.64 -6.67 6.22
C CYS A 133 19.38 -7.50 4.96
N LYS A 134 19.27 -8.83 5.13
CA LYS A 134 18.89 -9.77 4.06
C LYS A 134 17.39 -9.97 3.92
N GLY A 135 16.63 -9.27 4.75
CA GLY A 135 15.19 -9.16 4.61
C GLY A 135 14.58 -8.29 5.69
N GLY A 136 13.27 -8.10 5.59
CA GLY A 136 12.48 -7.37 6.57
C GLY A 136 11.15 -8.05 6.83
N ILE A 137 10.59 -7.82 8.02
CA ILE A 137 9.24 -8.20 8.39
C ILE A 137 8.51 -6.97 8.92
N VAL A 138 7.29 -6.71 8.44
CA VAL A 138 6.38 -5.79 9.12
C VAL A 138 5.10 -6.51 9.52
N ILE A 139 4.76 -6.42 10.80
CA ILE A 139 3.52 -6.96 11.34
C ILE A 139 2.44 -5.90 11.26
N THR A 140 1.54 -6.06 10.28
CA THR A 140 0.42 -5.16 10.05
C THR A 140 -0.58 -5.75 9.04
N ALA A 141 -1.86 -5.44 9.24
CA ALA A 141 -2.90 -5.60 8.21
C ALA A 141 -3.34 -4.26 7.59
N SER A 142 -2.45 -3.25 7.59
CA SER A 142 -2.66 -1.90 7.06
C SER A 142 -3.93 -1.25 7.59
N HIS A 143 -4.98 -1.11 6.79
CA HIS A 143 -6.25 -0.46 7.13
C HIS A 143 -7.40 -1.44 7.42
N ASN A 144 -7.13 -2.76 7.51
CA ASN A 144 -8.17 -3.75 7.82
C ASN A 144 -8.83 -3.51 9.20
N PRO A 145 -10.03 -4.04 9.45
CA PRO A 145 -10.66 -3.96 10.78
C PRO A 145 -9.81 -4.56 11.92
N LYS A 146 -10.13 -4.19 13.17
CA LYS A 146 -9.35 -4.52 14.37
C LYS A 146 -9.09 -6.01 14.61
N GLN A 147 -9.97 -6.88 14.14
CA GLN A 147 -9.82 -8.33 14.31
C GLN A 147 -8.73 -8.92 13.39
N TYR A 148 -8.25 -8.17 12.41
CA TYR A 148 -7.21 -8.62 11.49
C TYR A 148 -5.82 -8.17 11.93
N ASN A 149 -4.85 -9.04 11.73
CA ASN A 149 -3.44 -8.69 11.66
C ASN A 149 -2.80 -9.34 10.42
N GLY A 150 -1.56 -8.99 10.14
CA GLY A 150 -0.82 -9.48 8.98
C GLY A 150 0.67 -9.54 9.22
N TYR A 151 1.37 -10.22 8.33
CA TYR A 151 2.81 -10.43 8.34
C TYR A 151 3.28 -10.26 6.90
N LYS A 152 4.00 -9.18 6.60
CA LYS A 152 4.54 -8.91 5.26
C LYS A 152 6.06 -9.15 5.27
N VAL A 153 6.60 -9.70 4.18
CA VAL A 153 8.04 -9.96 4.01
C VAL A 153 8.64 -9.06 2.95
N TYR A 154 9.84 -8.56 3.26
CA TYR A 154 10.64 -7.66 2.43
C TYR A 154 11.98 -8.31 2.08
N GLY A 155 12.47 -8.04 0.88
CA GLY A 155 13.77 -8.47 0.38
C GLY A 155 14.91 -7.63 0.95
N ASP A 156 16.14 -7.96 0.55
CA ASP A 156 17.37 -7.24 0.94
C ASP A 156 17.49 -5.82 0.38
N ASP A 157 16.74 -5.53 -0.67
CA ASP A 157 16.59 -4.19 -1.25
C ASP A 157 15.64 -3.28 -0.45
N GLY A 158 14.98 -3.81 0.59
CA GLY A 158 13.97 -3.11 1.37
C GLY A 158 12.60 -3.03 0.69
N CYS A 159 12.38 -3.74 -0.43
CA CYS A 159 11.11 -3.81 -1.14
C CYS A 159 10.27 -5.01 -0.68
N GLN A 160 8.95 -4.91 -0.74
CA GLN A 160 8.10 -6.09 -0.57
C GLN A 160 8.39 -7.10 -1.70
N LEU A 161 8.44 -8.40 -1.37
CA LEU A 161 8.84 -9.43 -2.34
C LEU A 161 7.95 -9.43 -3.60
N THR A 162 8.59 -9.33 -4.77
CA THR A 162 7.95 -9.54 -6.08
C THR A 162 7.68 -11.02 -6.32
N ASP A 163 7.08 -11.37 -7.46
CA ASP A 163 6.43 -12.68 -7.64
C ASP A 163 7.39 -13.88 -7.54
N ALA A 164 8.58 -13.79 -8.14
CA ALA A 164 9.58 -14.87 -8.10
C ALA A 164 10.14 -15.13 -6.69
N PRO A 165 10.69 -14.12 -5.96
CA PRO A 165 11.19 -14.35 -4.61
C PRO A 165 10.07 -14.69 -3.63
N ALA A 166 8.86 -14.10 -3.77
CA ALA A 166 7.72 -14.48 -2.94
C ALA A 166 7.35 -15.96 -3.12
N LYS A 167 7.31 -16.46 -4.36
CA LYS A 167 7.05 -17.89 -4.64
C LYS A 167 8.12 -18.80 -4.04
N ALA A 168 9.38 -18.37 -4.02
CA ALA A 168 10.44 -19.11 -3.36
C ALA A 168 10.18 -19.22 -1.84
N VAL A 169 9.92 -18.09 -1.16
CA VAL A 169 9.59 -18.08 0.28
C VAL A 169 8.35 -18.91 0.59
N ILE A 170 7.28 -18.81 -0.20
CA ILE A 170 6.08 -19.65 -0.08
C ILE A 170 6.45 -21.14 -0.11
N GLY A 171 7.34 -21.52 -1.01
CA GLY A 171 7.84 -22.90 -1.10
C GLY A 171 8.51 -23.37 0.18
N TYR A 172 9.26 -22.51 0.88
CA TYR A 172 9.85 -22.83 2.17
C TYR A 172 8.81 -22.89 3.30
N VAL A 173 7.90 -21.92 3.38
CA VAL A 173 6.82 -21.89 4.38
C VAL A 173 5.95 -23.15 4.28
N ASN A 174 5.66 -23.60 3.06
CA ASN A 174 4.86 -24.81 2.84
C ASN A 174 5.57 -26.12 3.22
N LYS A 175 6.91 -26.13 3.34
CA LYS A 175 7.66 -27.29 3.85
C LYS A 175 7.55 -27.42 5.37
N VAL A 176 7.19 -26.36 6.09
CA VAL A 176 6.97 -26.38 7.54
C VAL A 176 5.58 -26.94 7.82
N THR A 177 5.47 -28.25 7.95
CA THR A 177 4.20 -28.96 8.17
C THR A 177 3.88 -29.25 9.63
N ASP A 178 4.90 -29.24 10.50
CA ASP A 178 4.76 -29.54 11.92
C ASP A 178 5.26 -28.35 12.76
N TYR A 179 4.40 -27.86 13.66
CA TYR A 179 4.72 -26.77 14.57
C TYR A 179 5.85 -27.12 15.55
N ALA A 180 6.12 -28.41 15.79
CA ALA A 180 7.26 -28.88 16.59
C ALA A 180 8.62 -28.49 16.00
N ASN A 181 8.67 -28.30 14.68
CA ASN A 181 9.91 -27.95 13.97
C ASN A 181 10.22 -26.45 14.01
N ILE A 182 9.31 -25.62 14.53
CA ILE A 182 9.55 -24.18 14.68
C ILE A 182 10.52 -23.98 15.84
N LYS A 183 11.72 -23.52 15.52
CA LYS A 183 12.72 -23.21 16.55
C LYS A 183 12.37 -21.90 17.22
N THR A 184 12.56 -21.82 18.53
CA THR A 184 12.44 -20.60 19.30
C THR A 184 13.49 -20.57 20.41
N MET A 185 13.79 -19.38 20.93
CA MET A 185 14.71 -19.17 22.05
C MET A 185 14.16 -18.06 22.95
N SER A 186 14.65 -17.97 24.19
CA SER A 186 14.25 -16.88 25.07
C SER A 186 14.85 -15.55 24.62
N GLU A 187 14.18 -14.45 24.96
CA GLU A 187 14.65 -13.11 24.65
C GLU A 187 15.97 -12.80 25.34
N GLU A 188 16.12 -13.22 26.60
CA GLU A 188 17.35 -13.02 27.39
C GLU A 188 18.54 -13.66 26.68
N LYS A 189 18.39 -14.91 26.23
CA LYS A 189 19.43 -15.62 25.49
C LYS A 189 19.73 -14.96 24.15
N ALA A 190 18.71 -14.48 23.44
CA ALA A 190 18.89 -13.83 22.14
C ALA A 190 19.64 -12.48 22.27
N LEU A 191 19.38 -11.74 23.35
CA LEU A 191 20.10 -10.51 23.71
C LEU A 191 21.55 -10.81 24.13
N GLU A 192 21.75 -11.82 25.00
CA GLU A 192 23.08 -12.25 25.47
C GLU A 192 23.99 -12.71 24.32
N GLU A 193 23.43 -13.43 23.34
CA GLU A 193 24.14 -13.90 22.15
C GLU A 193 24.30 -12.79 21.08
N GLY A 194 23.73 -11.60 21.29
CA GLY A 194 23.78 -10.49 20.33
C GLY A 194 22.97 -10.74 19.05
N LEU A 195 22.09 -11.75 19.05
CA LEU A 195 21.22 -12.10 17.94
C LEU A 195 20.01 -11.18 17.89
N LEU A 196 19.47 -10.73 19.02
CA LEU A 196 18.41 -9.73 19.07
C LEU A 196 19.01 -8.36 19.42
N VAL A 197 18.71 -7.36 18.60
CA VAL A 197 19.07 -5.95 18.84
C VAL A 197 17.81 -5.11 18.75
N TYR A 198 17.54 -4.34 19.79
CA TYR A 198 16.50 -3.31 19.75
C TYR A 198 17.04 -2.05 19.08
N ILE A 199 16.32 -1.56 18.07
CA ILE A 199 16.64 -0.32 17.32
C ILE A 199 15.56 0.74 17.54
N GLY A 200 15.93 2.02 17.38
CA GLY A 200 15.01 3.13 17.61
C GLY A 200 15.53 4.46 17.06
N GLU A 201 15.75 5.42 17.96
CA GLU A 201 16.04 6.82 17.63
C GLU A 201 17.22 7.01 16.68
N GLU A 202 18.25 6.16 16.73
CA GLU A 202 19.39 6.23 15.82
C GLU A 202 19.02 5.96 14.37
N ILE A 203 18.05 5.08 14.12
CA ILE A 203 17.51 4.81 12.78
C ILE A 203 16.48 5.88 12.42
N ASP A 204 15.64 6.27 13.37
CA ASP A 204 14.62 7.30 13.17
C ASP A 204 15.24 8.63 12.72
N LYS A 205 16.34 9.03 13.37
CA LYS A 205 17.05 10.27 13.04
C LYS A 205 17.60 10.24 11.62
N LYS A 206 18.24 9.14 11.21
CA LYS A 206 18.78 9.00 9.85
C LYS A 206 17.67 9.07 8.81
N TYR A 207 16.59 8.33 9.04
CA TYR A 207 15.41 8.36 8.19
C TYR A 207 14.85 9.77 8.02
N ILE A 208 14.64 10.51 9.12
CA ILE A 208 14.13 11.89 9.06
C ILE A 208 15.12 12.84 8.38
N ASP A 209 16.42 12.71 8.64
CA ASP A 209 17.44 13.54 8.00
C ASP A 209 17.50 13.32 6.48
N ASP A 210 17.46 12.06 6.05
CA ASP A 210 17.43 11.69 4.62
C ASP A 210 16.16 12.22 3.95
N LEU A 211 14.99 12.05 4.55
CA LEU A 211 13.74 12.56 3.99
C LEU A 211 13.75 14.09 3.84
N LYS A 212 14.28 14.84 4.82
CA LYS A 212 14.34 16.31 4.73
C LYS A 212 15.13 16.79 3.51
N THR A 213 16.09 16.00 3.01
CA THR A 213 16.84 16.33 1.77
C THR A 213 15.97 16.38 0.52
N LEU A 214 14.76 15.80 0.56
CA LEU A 214 13.80 15.81 -0.53
C LEU A 214 12.92 17.07 -0.54
N THR A 215 13.14 18.02 0.38
CA THR A 215 12.51 19.35 0.32
C THR A 215 12.97 20.05 -0.96
N ILE A 216 12.05 20.41 -1.85
CA ILE A 216 12.41 20.96 -3.16
C ILE A 216 12.66 22.46 -3.03
N ARG A 217 11.69 23.19 -2.47
CA ARG A 217 11.71 24.64 -2.29
C ARG A 217 12.15 25.02 -0.88
N GLU A 218 13.40 24.73 -0.53
CA GLU A 218 13.94 24.96 0.81
C GLU A 218 13.71 26.40 1.34
N ASP A 219 13.92 27.42 0.50
CA ASP A 219 13.77 28.82 0.91
C ASP A 219 12.31 29.19 1.21
N LEU A 220 11.36 28.57 0.50
CA LEU A 220 9.93 28.74 0.75
C LEU A 220 9.58 28.16 2.12
N VAL A 221 9.98 26.91 2.37
CA VAL A 221 9.73 26.20 3.63
C VAL A 221 10.37 26.94 4.81
N LYS A 222 11.66 27.28 4.72
CA LYS A 222 12.39 27.99 5.78
C LYS A 222 11.74 29.31 6.19
N LYS A 223 11.10 30.03 5.25
CA LYS A 223 10.49 31.34 5.51
C LYS A 223 9.03 31.23 5.96
N HIS A 224 8.27 30.32 5.37
CA HIS A 224 6.81 30.35 5.42
C HIS A 224 6.16 29.07 5.98
N ALA A 225 6.91 28.02 6.34
CA ALA A 225 6.34 26.78 6.89
C ALA A 225 5.46 27.02 8.13
N LYS A 226 5.87 27.97 9.00
CA LYS A 226 5.10 28.37 10.18
C LYS A 226 3.74 28.98 9.84
N ASP A 227 3.54 29.50 8.63
CA ASP A 227 2.30 30.17 8.22
C ASP A 227 1.21 29.17 7.77
N LEU A 228 1.58 27.90 7.56
CA LEU A 228 0.65 26.84 7.14
C LEU A 228 -0.03 26.17 8.34
N LYS A 229 -1.38 26.16 8.34
CA LYS A 229 -2.19 25.46 9.34
C LYS A 229 -2.59 24.08 8.84
N ILE A 230 -2.16 23.06 9.56
CA ILE A 230 -2.38 21.65 9.21
C ILE A 230 -3.20 21.00 10.32
N ILE A 231 -4.29 20.31 9.98
CA ILE A 231 -4.87 19.30 10.89
C ILE A 231 -4.34 17.92 10.48
N TYR A 232 -3.84 17.16 11.44
CA TYR A 232 -3.34 15.82 11.21
C TYR A 232 -4.09 14.80 12.08
N THR A 233 -4.58 13.72 11.46
CA THR A 233 -5.04 12.54 12.17
C THR A 233 -4.16 11.33 11.86
N PRO A 234 -3.48 10.74 12.87
CA PRO A 234 -2.73 9.50 12.66
C PRO A 234 -3.62 8.26 12.64
N ILE A 235 -4.94 8.39 12.87
CA ILE A 235 -5.93 7.29 12.90
C ILE A 235 -5.47 6.15 13.81
N HIS A 236 -5.03 6.49 15.04
CA HIS A 236 -4.47 5.56 16.02
C HIS A 236 -3.26 4.76 15.51
N GLY A 237 -2.56 5.27 14.49
CA GLY A 237 -1.51 4.58 13.75
C GLY A 237 -0.09 4.97 14.13
N SER A 238 0.85 4.31 13.46
CA SER A 238 2.29 4.49 13.62
C SER A 238 2.84 5.80 13.05
N GLY A 239 2.05 6.52 12.23
CA GLY A 239 2.44 7.80 11.63
C GLY A 239 2.55 8.96 12.61
N ASN A 240 1.92 8.87 13.80
CA ASN A 240 1.81 10.00 14.75
C ASN A 240 3.16 10.70 14.99
N VAL A 241 4.14 9.95 15.48
CA VAL A 241 5.46 10.50 15.81
C VAL A 241 6.24 10.96 14.57
N PRO A 242 6.48 10.13 13.53
CA PRO A 242 7.34 10.52 12.42
C PRO A 242 6.78 11.66 11.56
N VAL A 243 5.48 11.69 11.27
CA VAL A 243 4.85 12.78 10.49
C VAL A 243 4.96 14.11 11.23
N ARG A 244 4.66 14.13 12.54
CA ARG A 244 4.80 15.35 13.34
C ARG A 244 6.25 15.79 13.46
N ARG A 245 7.17 14.83 13.60
CA ARG A 245 8.60 15.10 13.71
C ARG A 245 9.15 15.76 12.44
N ILE A 246 8.92 15.18 11.26
CA ILE A 246 9.43 15.75 10.01
C ILE A 246 8.85 17.14 9.75
N LEU A 247 7.55 17.33 9.97
CA LEU A 247 6.91 18.64 9.80
C LEU A 247 7.48 19.66 10.81
N LYS A 248 7.63 19.30 12.08
CA LYS A 248 8.22 20.18 13.09
C LYS A 248 9.66 20.56 12.75
N GLU A 249 10.49 19.60 12.35
CA GLU A 249 11.90 19.84 12.02
C GLU A 249 12.09 20.71 10.75
N LEU A 250 11.09 20.74 9.86
CA LEU A 250 11.05 21.64 8.70
C LEU A 250 10.47 23.03 9.01
N GLY A 251 9.98 23.26 10.22
CA GLY A 251 9.47 24.56 10.67
C GLY A 251 7.95 24.75 10.56
N TYR A 252 7.19 23.67 10.36
CA TYR A 252 5.72 23.73 10.44
C TYR A 252 5.29 23.74 11.92
N GLU A 253 5.00 24.93 12.44
CA GLU A 253 4.64 25.15 13.85
C GLU A 253 3.14 24.93 14.14
N ASN A 254 2.28 25.11 13.13
CA ASN A 254 0.82 25.07 13.26
C ASN A 254 0.23 23.71 12.83
N VAL A 255 0.70 22.63 13.46
CA VAL A 255 0.20 21.27 13.26
C VAL A 255 -0.70 20.87 14.43
N PHE A 256 -2.01 20.76 14.16
CA PHE A 256 -3.03 20.42 15.13
C PHE A 256 -3.43 18.95 14.99
N VAL A 257 -3.25 18.16 16.04
CA VAL A 257 -3.54 16.72 16.01
C VAL A 257 -4.95 16.46 16.51
N VAL A 258 -5.69 15.57 15.83
CA VAL A 258 -6.99 15.07 16.31
C VAL A 258 -6.77 14.24 17.57
N LYS A 259 -7.13 14.80 18.73
CA LYS A 259 -6.73 14.25 20.04
C LYS A 259 -7.27 12.85 20.28
N GLU A 260 -8.50 12.58 19.85
CA GLU A 260 -9.19 11.30 19.98
C GLU A 260 -8.59 10.21 19.09
N GLN A 261 -7.81 10.59 18.07
CA GLN A 261 -7.14 9.68 17.14
C GLN A 261 -5.61 9.66 17.33
N GLU A 262 -5.07 10.47 18.26
CA GLU A 262 -3.63 10.69 18.42
C GLU A 262 -2.89 9.43 18.87
N MET A 263 -3.36 8.78 19.94
CA MET A 263 -2.62 7.69 20.57
C MET A 263 -2.87 6.35 19.85
N PRO A 264 -1.82 5.52 19.72
CA PRO A 264 -1.96 4.16 19.20
C PRO A 264 -3.00 3.34 19.98
N ASP A 265 -3.97 2.77 19.26
CA ASP A 265 -5.01 1.88 19.82
C ASP A 265 -5.48 0.91 18.74
N GLY A 266 -5.13 -0.36 18.89
CA GLY A 266 -5.48 -1.44 17.97
C GLY A 266 -6.96 -1.77 17.89
N ASN A 267 -7.81 -1.19 18.75
CA ASN A 267 -9.26 -1.29 18.66
C ASN A 267 -9.88 -0.26 17.71
N PHE A 268 -9.11 0.76 17.30
CA PHE A 268 -9.55 1.85 16.42
C PHE A 268 -10.91 2.46 16.83
N PRO A 269 -11.06 2.95 18.08
CA PRO A 269 -12.35 3.29 18.68
C PRO A 269 -13.15 4.35 17.91
N THR A 270 -12.48 5.19 17.13
CA THR A 270 -13.12 6.24 16.32
C THR A 270 -13.15 5.93 14.81
N ALA A 271 -12.49 4.85 14.36
CA ALA A 271 -12.35 4.49 12.95
C ALA A 271 -12.31 2.95 12.76
N PRO A 272 -13.45 2.24 12.86
CA PRO A 272 -13.49 0.77 12.76
C PRO A 272 -12.85 0.19 11.48
N TYR A 273 -12.83 1.00 10.41
CA TYR A 273 -12.07 0.78 9.21
C TYR A 273 -11.09 1.96 9.05
N PRO A 274 -9.85 1.86 9.58
CA PRO A 274 -8.91 2.97 9.66
C PRO A 274 -8.23 3.23 8.31
N ASN A 275 -9.03 3.51 7.28
CA ASN A 275 -8.57 3.75 5.93
C ASN A 275 -8.73 5.25 5.58
N PRO A 276 -7.66 5.99 5.25
CA PRO A 276 -7.73 7.39 4.84
C PRO A 276 -8.42 7.60 3.47
N GLU A 277 -8.83 6.54 2.79
CA GLU A 277 -9.73 6.58 1.63
C GLU A 277 -11.21 6.82 2.02
N ASP A 278 -11.62 6.45 3.24
CA ASP A 278 -13.01 6.59 3.71
C ASP A 278 -13.21 7.99 4.32
N PRO A 279 -14.04 8.87 3.73
CA PRO A 279 -14.27 10.22 4.25
C PRO A 279 -14.71 10.26 5.72
N LYS A 280 -15.30 9.17 6.24
CA LYS A 280 -15.76 9.08 7.64
C LYS A 280 -14.62 9.20 8.65
N VAL A 281 -13.40 8.78 8.30
CA VAL A 281 -12.27 8.85 9.24
C VAL A 281 -11.86 10.28 9.55
N PHE A 282 -12.20 11.22 8.66
CA PHE A 282 -11.92 12.65 8.81
C PHE A 282 -12.98 13.42 9.59
N LYS A 283 -14.08 12.79 10.04
CA LYS A 283 -15.18 13.51 10.70
C LYS A 283 -14.70 14.41 11.86
N LEU A 284 -13.84 13.88 12.73
CA LEU A 284 -13.30 14.63 13.87
C LEU A 284 -12.38 15.78 13.43
N ALA A 285 -11.56 15.55 12.40
CA ALA A 285 -10.72 16.60 11.80
C ALA A 285 -11.56 17.71 11.15
N LEU A 286 -12.66 17.34 10.48
CA LEU A 286 -13.62 18.28 9.89
C LEU A 286 -14.39 19.07 10.96
N ASP A 287 -14.69 18.47 12.11
CA ASP A 287 -15.27 19.18 13.25
C ASP A 287 -14.28 20.22 13.81
N MET A 288 -12.99 19.85 13.96
CA MET A 288 -11.92 20.80 14.32
C MET A 288 -11.74 21.91 13.28
N ALA A 289 -11.93 21.60 11.99
CA ALA A 289 -11.75 22.56 10.90
C ALA A 289 -12.74 23.74 10.97
N LYS A 290 -13.89 23.58 11.63
CA LYS A 290 -14.88 24.66 11.85
C LYS A 290 -14.26 25.82 12.64
N GLU A 291 -13.42 25.51 13.63
CA GLU A 291 -12.77 26.51 14.49
C GLU A 291 -11.39 26.92 13.97
N ILE A 292 -10.54 25.95 13.62
CA ILE A 292 -9.14 26.20 13.23
C ILE A 292 -9.04 26.87 11.86
N GLN A 293 -9.97 26.55 10.96
CA GLN A 293 -9.94 26.92 9.54
C GLN A 293 -8.57 26.57 8.92
N PRO A 294 -8.19 25.28 8.90
CA PRO A 294 -6.90 24.86 8.37
C PRO A 294 -6.82 25.07 6.86
N ASP A 295 -5.58 25.23 6.38
CA ASP A 295 -5.28 25.25 4.95
C ASP A 295 -5.39 23.83 4.35
N ILE A 296 -5.08 22.81 5.15
CA ILE A 296 -5.03 21.42 4.72
C ILE A 296 -5.25 20.45 5.89
N ILE A 297 -5.84 19.28 5.59
CA ILE A 297 -5.99 18.19 6.54
C ILE A 297 -5.36 16.93 5.94
N PHE A 298 -4.59 16.18 6.74
CA PHE A 298 -4.06 14.87 6.35
C PHE A 298 -4.48 13.77 7.32
N GLY A 299 -4.62 12.55 6.80
CA GLY A 299 -4.88 11.35 7.58
C GLY A 299 -4.03 10.19 7.10
N THR A 300 -3.41 9.43 8.00
CA THR A 300 -2.59 8.26 7.64
C THR A 300 -3.19 6.97 8.17
N ASP A 301 -3.02 5.87 7.45
CA ASP A 301 -3.45 4.55 7.92
C ASP A 301 -2.51 3.99 9.03
N PRO A 302 -2.87 2.89 9.72
CA PRO A 302 -2.15 2.40 10.88
C PRO A 302 -0.66 2.08 10.66
N ASP A 303 -0.28 1.59 9.49
CA ASP A 303 1.12 1.33 9.11
C ASP A 303 1.79 2.48 8.34
N CYS A 304 1.06 3.59 8.15
CA CYS A 304 1.55 4.86 7.61
C CYS A 304 2.24 4.69 6.24
N ASP A 305 1.70 3.80 5.42
CA ASP A 305 2.06 3.66 4.01
C ASP A 305 1.09 4.42 3.09
N ARG A 306 -0.02 4.95 3.63
CA ARG A 306 -0.99 5.79 2.89
C ARG A 306 -1.26 7.12 3.56
N ILE A 307 -1.63 8.10 2.74
CA ILE A 307 -2.06 9.42 3.20
C ILE A 307 -3.27 9.93 2.40
N GLY A 308 -4.34 10.25 3.11
CA GLY A 308 -5.52 10.97 2.59
C GLY A 308 -5.41 12.45 2.86
N VAL A 309 -5.92 13.24 1.93
CA VAL A 309 -5.79 14.70 1.91
C VAL A 309 -7.17 15.32 1.80
N VAL A 310 -7.47 16.30 2.64
CA VAL A 310 -8.71 17.09 2.56
C VAL A 310 -8.35 18.54 2.31
N VAL A 311 -8.92 19.11 1.24
CA VAL A 311 -8.70 20.48 0.79
C VAL A 311 -9.97 21.31 0.94
N LYS A 312 -9.83 22.62 1.09
CA LYS A 312 -10.95 23.56 1.04
C LYS A 312 -11.23 23.95 -0.41
N ASP A 313 -12.47 23.77 -0.86
CA ASP A 313 -12.92 24.17 -2.19
C ASP A 313 -13.33 25.65 -2.26
N ASN A 314 -13.73 26.10 -3.45
CA ASN A 314 -14.05 27.50 -3.73
C ASN A 314 -15.38 27.97 -3.11
N ASN A 315 -16.20 27.04 -2.61
CA ASN A 315 -17.39 27.33 -1.81
C ASN A 315 -17.06 27.38 -0.30
N GLY A 316 -15.83 27.06 0.07
CA GLY A 316 -15.37 26.98 1.44
C GLY A 316 -15.68 25.65 2.12
N GLU A 317 -16.12 24.63 1.38
CA GLU A 317 -16.37 23.28 1.88
C GLU A 317 -15.10 22.43 1.83
N TYR A 318 -14.96 21.48 2.75
CA TYR A 318 -13.80 20.58 2.79
C TYR A 318 -14.09 19.29 2.01
N GLN A 319 -13.26 19.00 1.02
CA GLN A 319 -13.40 17.85 0.13
C GLN A 319 -12.20 16.91 0.27
N VAL A 320 -12.46 15.61 0.41
CA VAL A 320 -11.41 14.59 0.40
C VAL A 320 -10.96 14.39 -1.04
N LEU A 321 -9.66 14.54 -1.29
CA LEU A 321 -9.05 14.25 -2.58
C LEU A 321 -8.87 12.74 -2.76
N SER A 322 -9.15 12.24 -3.96
CA SER A 322 -8.81 10.88 -4.32
C SER A 322 -7.29 10.68 -4.39
N GLY A 323 -6.84 9.43 -4.30
CA GLY A 323 -5.42 9.11 -4.40
C GLY A 323 -4.81 9.54 -5.74
N ASN A 324 -5.61 9.44 -6.82
CA ASN A 324 -5.25 9.96 -8.15
C ASN A 324 -5.10 11.50 -8.16
N GLN A 325 -6.01 12.24 -7.53
CA GLN A 325 -5.95 13.71 -7.50
C GLN A 325 -4.70 14.20 -6.75
N THR A 326 -4.41 13.62 -5.59
CA THR A 326 -3.20 13.95 -4.82
C THR A 326 -1.93 13.54 -5.59
N GLY A 327 -1.91 12.37 -6.22
CA GLY A 327 -0.78 11.93 -7.04
C GLY A 327 -0.54 12.81 -8.26
N MET A 328 -1.62 13.28 -8.90
CA MET A 328 -1.57 14.23 -10.00
C MET A 328 -0.99 15.58 -9.57
N LEU A 329 -1.46 16.11 -8.44
CA LEU A 329 -0.94 17.35 -7.84
C LEU A 329 0.55 17.24 -7.51
N LEU A 330 0.95 16.16 -6.81
CA LEU A 330 2.34 15.91 -6.45
C LEU A 330 3.23 15.74 -7.68
N THR A 331 2.78 14.99 -8.68
CA THR A 331 3.54 14.82 -9.94
C THR A 331 3.80 16.18 -10.58
N ASN A 332 2.77 16.99 -10.82
CA ASN A 332 2.99 18.30 -11.43
C ASN A 332 3.85 19.21 -10.54
N TYR A 333 3.62 19.23 -9.23
CA TYR A 333 4.38 20.06 -8.30
C TYR A 333 5.88 19.73 -8.32
N ILE A 334 6.23 18.44 -8.26
CA ILE A 334 7.62 17.97 -8.30
C ILE A 334 8.25 18.38 -9.63
N LEU A 335 7.62 18.05 -10.76
CA LEU A 335 8.19 18.31 -12.09
C LEU A 335 8.33 19.81 -12.37
N SER A 336 7.30 20.61 -12.06
CA SER A 336 7.34 22.06 -12.27
C SER A 336 8.38 22.72 -11.38
N SER A 337 8.46 22.34 -10.11
CA SER A 337 9.42 22.91 -9.16
C SER A 337 10.86 22.58 -9.54
N LEU A 338 11.14 21.32 -9.90
CA LEU A 338 12.46 20.93 -10.40
C LEU A 338 12.82 21.68 -11.69
N LYS A 339 11.85 21.87 -12.60
CA LYS A 339 12.08 22.63 -13.84
C LYS A 339 12.40 24.09 -13.56
N GLU A 340 11.60 24.77 -12.74
CA GLU A 340 11.79 26.18 -12.34
C GLU A 340 13.14 26.40 -11.65
N MET A 341 13.58 25.43 -10.85
CA MET A 341 14.85 25.48 -10.12
C MET A 341 16.04 25.00 -10.95
N ASN A 342 15.84 24.63 -12.23
CA ASN A 342 16.86 24.03 -13.11
C ASN A 342 17.52 22.78 -12.52
N LYS A 343 16.72 21.95 -11.83
CA LYS A 343 17.13 20.68 -11.19
C LYS A 343 16.43 19.45 -11.80
N LEU A 344 15.61 19.61 -12.83
CA LEU A 344 14.94 18.48 -13.49
C LEU A 344 15.96 17.68 -14.32
N PRO A 345 16.23 16.40 -14.00
CA PRO A 345 17.20 15.60 -14.75
C PRO A 345 16.66 15.21 -16.14
N GLU A 346 17.56 15.08 -17.11
CA GLU A 346 17.21 14.72 -18.49
C GLU A 346 16.66 13.29 -18.61
N ASN A 347 17.11 12.37 -17.74
CA ASN A 347 16.66 10.97 -17.69
C ASN A 347 15.69 10.70 -16.53
N GLY A 348 15.01 11.75 -16.02
CA GLY A 348 14.03 11.63 -14.95
C GLY A 348 12.88 10.69 -15.31
N ALA A 349 12.37 9.95 -14.31
CA ALA A 349 11.26 9.02 -14.46
C ALA A 349 10.22 9.15 -13.34
N VAL A 350 8.95 9.10 -13.74
CA VAL A 350 7.79 8.91 -12.86
C VAL A 350 7.21 7.53 -13.11
N ILE A 351 6.76 6.85 -12.05
CA ILE A 351 6.23 5.48 -12.14
C ILE A 351 4.81 5.43 -11.56
N LYS A 352 3.87 4.81 -12.28
CA LYS A 352 2.49 4.60 -11.81
C LYS A 352 2.02 3.19 -12.10
N THR A 353 0.91 2.76 -11.50
CA THR A 353 0.30 1.48 -11.87
C THR A 353 -0.62 1.64 -13.08
N ILE A 354 -0.90 0.53 -13.77
CA ILE A 354 -1.81 0.46 -14.93
C ILE A 354 -3.27 0.86 -14.61
N VAL A 355 -3.64 0.96 -13.33
CA VAL A 355 -4.96 1.38 -12.81
C VAL A 355 -4.93 2.80 -12.20
N THR A 356 -3.78 3.48 -12.25
CA THR A 356 -3.61 4.87 -11.81
C THR A 356 -3.90 5.83 -12.97
N THR A 357 -4.43 7.01 -12.64
CA THR A 357 -4.89 8.05 -13.58
C THR A 357 -3.96 8.27 -14.77
N GLU A 358 -4.53 8.45 -15.97
CA GLU A 358 -3.78 8.75 -17.20
C GLU A 358 -3.47 10.25 -17.35
N SER A 359 -4.02 11.10 -16.46
CA SER A 359 -3.76 12.55 -16.44
C SER A 359 -2.27 12.88 -16.38
N VAL A 360 -1.49 12.08 -15.63
CA VAL A 360 -0.05 12.30 -15.45
C VAL A 360 0.77 12.01 -16.70
N ARG A 361 0.26 11.23 -17.67
CA ARG A 361 0.97 10.95 -18.93
C ARG A 361 1.27 12.23 -19.69
N LYS A 362 0.25 13.08 -19.87
CA LYS A 362 0.40 14.39 -20.52
C LYS A 362 1.33 15.33 -19.75
N MET A 363 1.33 15.26 -18.42
CA MET A 363 2.24 16.05 -17.59
C MET A 363 3.69 15.64 -17.86
N THR A 364 4.00 14.36 -17.78
CA THR A 364 5.34 13.84 -18.01
C THR A 364 5.84 14.14 -19.43
N GLU A 365 4.98 14.02 -20.45
CA GLU A 365 5.29 14.40 -21.83
C GLU A 365 5.66 15.88 -21.97
N GLU A 366 4.91 16.78 -21.33
CA GLU A 366 5.19 18.22 -21.36
C GLU A 366 6.55 18.57 -20.74
N TYR A 367 6.91 17.92 -19.63
CA TYR A 367 8.19 18.16 -18.95
C TYR A 367 9.35 17.35 -19.54
N GLY A 368 9.11 16.49 -20.55
CA GLY A 368 10.12 15.62 -21.14
C GLY A 368 10.61 14.51 -20.20
N VAL A 369 9.75 14.06 -19.29
CA VAL A 369 10.04 13.05 -18.27
C VAL A 369 9.49 11.70 -18.70
N THR A 370 10.23 10.63 -18.41
CA THR A 370 9.78 9.27 -18.73
C THR A 370 8.66 8.84 -17.79
N LEU A 371 7.55 8.33 -18.32
CA LEU A 371 6.50 7.67 -17.53
C LEU A 371 6.54 6.15 -17.74
N ILE A 372 6.59 5.41 -16.64
CA ILE A 372 6.59 3.93 -16.65
C ILE A 372 5.35 3.42 -15.93
N ASP A 373 4.60 2.55 -16.61
CA ASP A 373 3.48 1.81 -16.02
C ASP A 373 3.97 0.49 -15.42
N THR A 374 3.49 0.13 -14.23
CA THR A 374 3.69 -1.19 -13.60
C THR A 374 2.36 -1.89 -13.31
N LEU A 375 2.39 -3.19 -13.01
CA LEU A 375 1.21 -3.85 -12.44
C LEU A 375 0.83 -3.23 -11.08
N THR A 376 -0.42 -3.44 -10.65
CA THR A 376 -0.88 -3.04 -9.31
C THR A 376 -0.02 -3.70 -8.22
N GLY A 377 0.43 -2.89 -7.25
CA GLY A 377 1.29 -3.27 -6.13
C GLY A 377 2.60 -2.50 -6.16
N PHE A 378 2.82 -1.67 -5.13
CA PHE A 378 4.03 -0.84 -5.00
C PHE A 378 5.36 -1.58 -5.11
N LYS A 379 5.37 -2.89 -4.82
CA LYS A 379 6.54 -3.76 -5.02
C LYS A 379 7.16 -3.66 -6.42
N TYR A 380 6.34 -3.44 -7.46
CA TYR A 380 6.83 -3.27 -8.83
C TYR A 380 7.43 -1.88 -9.08
N ILE A 381 6.99 -0.86 -8.35
CA ILE A 381 7.62 0.46 -8.35
C ILE A 381 9.00 0.34 -7.68
N GLY A 382 9.08 -0.32 -6.52
CA GLY A 382 10.35 -0.60 -5.85
C GLY A 382 11.34 -1.41 -6.70
N GLU A 383 10.85 -2.42 -7.43
CA GLU A 383 11.65 -3.19 -8.41
C GLU A 383 12.23 -2.28 -9.49
N LYS A 384 11.45 -1.35 -10.06
CA LYS A 384 11.96 -0.40 -11.04
C LYS A 384 12.98 0.58 -10.47
N ILE A 385 12.81 1.03 -9.23
CA ILE A 385 13.83 1.86 -8.57
C ILE A 385 15.15 1.11 -8.47
N ARG A 386 15.12 -0.18 -8.11
CA ARG A 386 16.32 -1.03 -8.07
C ARG A 386 16.93 -1.21 -9.46
N GLU A 387 16.13 -1.50 -10.47
CA GLU A 387 16.61 -1.60 -11.87
C GLU A 387 17.32 -0.32 -12.33
N PHE A 388 16.80 0.85 -11.95
CA PHE A 388 17.40 2.14 -12.28
C PHE A 388 18.73 2.36 -11.56
N GLU A 389 18.83 2.01 -10.29
CA GLU A 389 20.08 2.10 -9.53
C GLU A 389 21.17 1.17 -10.09
N GLU A 390 20.80 -0.05 -10.48
CA GLU A 390 21.73 -1.05 -11.02
C GLU A 390 22.19 -0.72 -12.45
N SER A 391 21.29 -0.19 -13.29
CA SER A 391 21.58 0.07 -14.71
C SER A 391 22.00 1.52 -15.01
N GLY A 392 21.66 2.46 -14.14
CA GLY A 392 21.78 3.90 -14.41
C GLY A 392 20.81 4.42 -15.48
N SER A 393 19.76 3.66 -15.84
CA SER A 393 18.90 4.01 -16.98
C SER A 393 18.10 5.29 -16.76
N ASN A 394 17.66 5.55 -15.52
CA ASN A 394 16.77 6.64 -15.17
C ASN A 394 17.05 7.17 -13.78
N GLU A 395 16.69 8.43 -13.53
CA GLU A 395 16.63 9.00 -12.19
C GLU A 395 15.18 8.94 -11.68
N TYR A 396 14.95 8.25 -10.56
CA TYR A 396 13.61 8.15 -9.99
C TYR A 396 13.18 9.47 -9.34
N LEU A 397 12.11 10.08 -9.86
CA LEU A 397 11.57 11.33 -9.33
C LEU A 397 10.39 11.10 -8.38
N PHE A 398 9.47 10.23 -8.78
CA PHE A 398 8.23 10.00 -8.03
C PHE A 398 7.54 8.71 -8.47
N GLY A 399 6.83 8.07 -7.56
CA GLY A 399 5.95 6.97 -7.91
C GLY A 399 4.76 6.85 -6.98
N PHE A 400 3.62 6.46 -7.54
CA PHE A 400 2.37 6.44 -6.79
C PHE A 400 1.35 5.43 -7.30
N GLU A 401 0.41 5.10 -6.41
CA GLU A 401 -0.76 4.29 -6.68
C GLU A 401 -2.03 5.11 -6.43
N GLU A 402 -3.10 4.80 -7.16
CA GLU A 402 -4.44 5.36 -6.97
C GLU A 402 -4.99 5.13 -5.55
N SER A 403 -4.44 4.13 -4.86
CA SER A 403 -4.79 3.72 -3.49
C SER A 403 -4.03 4.50 -2.39
N TYR A 404 -3.76 5.79 -2.65
CA TYR A 404 -3.27 6.77 -1.67
C TYR A 404 -1.81 6.53 -1.20
N GLY A 405 -1.05 5.82 -2.02
CA GLY A 405 0.35 5.49 -1.79
C GLY A 405 1.29 6.32 -2.64
N TYR A 406 2.30 6.94 -2.03
CA TYR A 406 3.26 7.81 -2.72
C TYR A 406 4.67 7.55 -2.19
N LEU A 407 5.68 7.70 -3.06
CA LEU A 407 7.07 7.69 -2.67
C LEU A 407 7.84 8.72 -3.51
N ALA A 408 8.69 9.49 -2.83
CA ALA A 408 9.72 10.31 -3.43
C ALA A 408 11.07 9.94 -2.80
N GLY A 409 12.15 10.07 -3.57
CA GLY A 409 13.47 9.60 -3.17
C GLY A 409 13.58 8.07 -3.16
N THR A 410 14.78 7.58 -2.83
CA THR A 410 15.13 6.15 -2.90
C THR A 410 15.60 5.59 -1.55
N PHE A 411 15.25 6.24 -0.44
CA PHE A 411 15.60 5.77 0.90
C PHE A 411 14.75 4.57 1.34
N ALA A 412 13.49 4.52 0.89
CA ALA A 412 12.59 3.37 1.03
C ALA A 412 12.21 2.79 -0.35
N ARG A 413 11.55 1.63 -0.37
CA ARG A 413 11.03 0.91 -1.54
C ARG A 413 9.56 0.54 -1.42
N ASP A 414 8.88 1.12 -0.45
CA ASP A 414 7.42 1.03 -0.31
C ASP A 414 6.84 2.44 -0.22
N LYS A 415 5.52 2.54 -0.22
CA LYS A 415 4.82 3.79 -0.02
C LYS A 415 5.22 4.40 1.33
N ASP A 416 5.34 5.71 1.35
CA ASP A 416 5.82 6.45 2.50
C ASP A 416 4.95 7.69 2.72
N ALA A 417 4.04 7.61 3.71
CA ALA A 417 3.20 8.73 4.05
C ALA A 417 3.94 9.85 4.81
N VAL A 418 5.13 9.57 5.37
CA VAL A 418 5.95 10.58 6.06
C VAL A 418 6.54 11.54 5.02
N VAL A 419 7.21 11.02 3.97
CA VAL A 419 7.72 11.86 2.88
C VAL A 419 6.58 12.53 2.11
N ALA A 420 5.48 11.81 1.88
CA ALA A 420 4.32 12.39 1.21
C ALA A 420 3.74 13.55 2.02
N SER A 421 3.61 13.44 3.35
CA SER A 421 3.08 14.53 4.19
C SER A 421 3.92 15.81 4.10
N MET A 422 5.25 15.68 4.06
CA MET A 422 6.18 16.79 3.87
C MET A 422 5.97 17.45 2.50
N LEU A 423 5.94 16.67 1.42
CA LEU A 423 5.78 17.18 0.07
C LEU A 423 4.40 17.82 -0.14
N ILE A 424 3.34 17.25 0.44
CA ILE A 424 2.00 17.84 0.36
C ILE A 424 1.93 19.15 1.16
N ALA A 425 2.58 19.23 2.33
CA ALA A 425 2.69 20.48 3.08
C ALA A 425 3.44 21.55 2.28
N GLU A 426 4.58 21.20 1.68
CA GLU A 426 5.37 22.11 0.83
C GLU A 426 4.56 22.59 -0.40
N MET A 427 3.90 21.65 -1.09
CA MET A 427 3.03 21.95 -2.24
C MET A 427 1.85 22.85 -1.85
N THR A 428 1.22 22.59 -0.70
CA THR A 428 0.13 23.43 -0.20
C THR A 428 0.62 24.84 0.09
N LEU A 429 1.79 24.97 0.73
CA LEU A 429 2.43 26.26 1.01
C LEU A 429 2.74 27.02 -0.28
N TYR A 430 3.22 26.33 -1.31
CA TYR A 430 3.50 26.92 -2.63
C TYR A 430 2.26 27.55 -3.27
N TYR A 431 1.11 26.88 -3.23
CA TYR A 431 -0.14 27.45 -3.73
C TYR A 431 -0.65 28.58 -2.81
N LYS A 432 -0.51 28.42 -1.49
CA LYS A 432 -0.92 29.43 -0.50
C LYS A 432 -0.21 30.76 -0.71
N GLU A 433 1.10 30.77 -0.95
CA GLU A 433 1.88 31.99 -1.22
C GLU A 433 1.46 32.68 -2.54
N GLN A 434 0.73 32.00 -3.42
CA GLN A 434 0.12 32.57 -4.61
C GLN A 434 -1.33 33.03 -4.38
N GLY A 435 -1.82 32.98 -3.13
CA GLY A 435 -3.21 33.27 -2.79
C GLY A 435 -4.20 32.19 -3.27
N LYS A 436 -3.73 30.97 -3.51
CA LYS A 436 -4.52 29.84 -4.00
C LYS A 436 -4.64 28.75 -2.94
N THR A 437 -5.75 28.03 -2.96
CA THR A 437 -5.87 26.76 -2.25
C THR A 437 -5.24 25.63 -3.07
N LEU A 438 -5.00 24.48 -2.42
CA LEU A 438 -4.59 23.29 -3.17
C LEU A 438 -5.70 22.79 -4.11
N TYR A 439 -6.97 23.07 -3.80
CA TYR A 439 -8.09 22.80 -4.69
C TYR A 439 -8.03 23.65 -5.96
N ASP A 440 -7.66 24.93 -5.88
CA ASP A 440 -7.44 25.76 -7.07
C ASP A 440 -6.35 25.15 -7.97
N GLY A 441 -5.25 24.68 -7.37
CA GLY A 441 -4.21 23.94 -8.09
C GLY A 441 -4.76 22.70 -8.82
N LEU A 442 -5.68 21.96 -8.20
CA LEU A 442 -6.35 20.82 -8.84
C LEU A 442 -7.19 21.25 -10.04
N ILE A 443 -7.97 22.32 -9.90
CA ILE A 443 -8.80 22.87 -10.99
C ILE A 443 -7.92 23.38 -12.15
N GLU A 444 -6.77 24.00 -11.86
CA GLU A 444 -5.80 24.42 -12.89
C GLU A 444 -5.27 23.22 -13.68
N LEU A 445 -4.93 22.11 -13.00
CA LEU A 445 -4.50 20.89 -13.67
C LEU A 445 -5.61 20.25 -14.51
N TYR A 446 -6.85 20.26 -14.02
CA TYR A 446 -7.97 19.77 -14.81
C TYR A 446 -8.24 20.61 -16.05
N ASN A 447 -8.17 21.93 -15.94
CA ASN A 447 -8.28 22.83 -17.10
C ASN A 447 -7.17 22.58 -18.14
N LYS A 448 -5.96 22.25 -17.67
CA LYS A 448 -4.80 22.06 -18.54
C LYS A 448 -4.75 20.67 -19.19
N TYR A 449 -5.00 19.62 -18.42
CA TYR A 449 -4.76 18.23 -18.85
C TYR A 449 -6.04 17.41 -19.11
N GLY A 450 -7.18 17.90 -18.61
CA GLY A 450 -8.50 17.29 -18.74
C GLY A 450 -9.09 16.85 -17.40
N TYR A 451 -10.42 16.79 -17.34
CA TYR A 451 -11.17 16.41 -16.13
C TYR A 451 -11.29 14.90 -16.02
N PHE A 452 -10.22 14.25 -15.58
CA PHE A 452 -10.23 12.81 -15.31
C PHE A 452 -10.99 12.50 -14.02
N LYS A 453 -11.84 11.48 -14.08
CA LYS A 453 -12.56 10.96 -12.92
C LYS A 453 -12.56 9.45 -12.95
N GLU A 454 -12.05 8.85 -11.88
CA GLU A 454 -11.95 7.41 -11.71
C GLU A 454 -12.96 6.86 -10.71
N SER A 455 -13.30 5.58 -10.86
CA SER A 455 -14.13 4.82 -9.93
C SER A 455 -13.65 3.38 -9.82
N LEU A 456 -13.99 2.73 -8.71
CA LEU A 456 -13.70 1.33 -8.44
C LEU A 456 -14.98 0.60 -8.07
N VAL A 457 -15.26 -0.50 -8.77
CA VAL A 457 -16.31 -1.45 -8.39
C VAL A 457 -15.65 -2.73 -7.90
N SER A 458 -16.07 -3.21 -6.73
CA SER A 458 -15.68 -4.52 -6.19
C SER A 458 -16.88 -5.46 -6.21
N ILE A 459 -16.73 -6.60 -6.86
CA ILE A 459 -17.71 -7.68 -6.90
C ILE A 459 -17.18 -8.80 -6.02
N GLU A 460 -17.98 -9.22 -5.04
CA GLU A 460 -17.69 -10.36 -4.17
C GLU A 460 -18.80 -11.40 -4.35
N LEU A 461 -18.41 -12.63 -4.64
CA LEU A 461 -19.31 -13.76 -4.80
C LEU A 461 -18.97 -14.84 -3.77
N ALA A 462 -19.93 -15.72 -3.47
CA ALA A 462 -19.75 -16.71 -2.42
C ALA A 462 -19.09 -18.00 -2.95
N GLY A 463 -18.07 -18.46 -2.23
CA GLY A 463 -17.50 -19.80 -2.38
C GLY A 463 -16.93 -20.12 -3.77
N LYS A 464 -16.79 -21.42 -4.03
CA LYS A 464 -16.21 -21.97 -5.26
C LYS A 464 -17.01 -21.58 -6.50
N GLU A 465 -18.34 -21.60 -6.42
CA GLU A 465 -19.22 -21.22 -7.54
C GLU A 465 -18.97 -19.77 -7.97
N GLY A 466 -18.83 -18.85 -7.00
CA GLY A 466 -18.47 -17.46 -7.28
C GLY A 466 -17.12 -17.33 -7.99
N GLN A 467 -16.12 -18.12 -7.60
CA GLN A 467 -14.82 -18.14 -8.28
C GLN A 467 -14.92 -18.63 -9.73
N GLU A 468 -15.73 -19.67 -9.97
CA GLU A 468 -15.98 -20.19 -11.32
C GLU A 468 -16.73 -19.18 -12.20
N GLN A 469 -17.71 -18.45 -11.65
CA GLN A 469 -18.41 -17.38 -12.35
C GLN A 469 -17.46 -16.25 -12.76
N ILE A 470 -16.59 -15.81 -11.84
CA ILE A 470 -15.56 -14.79 -12.13
C ILE A 470 -14.59 -15.28 -13.21
N ALA A 471 -14.14 -16.54 -13.14
CA ALA A 471 -13.25 -17.12 -14.15
C ALA A 471 -13.91 -17.15 -15.53
N LYS A 472 -15.17 -17.58 -15.61
CA LYS A 472 -15.96 -17.55 -16.86
C LYS A 472 -16.13 -16.14 -17.39
N CYS A 473 -16.39 -15.16 -16.52
CA CYS A 473 -16.55 -13.77 -16.92
C CYS A 473 -15.28 -13.22 -17.57
N ILE A 474 -14.11 -13.38 -16.92
CA ILE A 474 -12.85 -12.88 -17.50
C ILE A 474 -12.44 -13.62 -18.76
N ASP A 475 -12.66 -14.93 -18.84
CA ASP A 475 -12.39 -15.68 -20.07
C ASP A 475 -13.35 -15.28 -21.19
N GLY A 476 -14.62 -14.99 -20.87
CA GLY A 476 -15.58 -14.43 -21.81
C GLY A 476 -15.20 -13.04 -22.30
N LEU A 477 -14.63 -12.18 -21.45
CA LEU A 477 -14.10 -10.87 -21.86
C LEU A 477 -12.85 -10.98 -22.74
N ARG A 478 -12.02 -11.99 -22.49
CA ARG A 478 -10.80 -12.28 -23.25
C ARG A 478 -11.08 -12.82 -24.64
N ASN A 479 -12.10 -13.69 -24.76
CA ASN A 479 -12.42 -14.38 -26.01
C ASN A 479 -13.42 -13.60 -26.88
N ASP A 480 -14.29 -12.78 -26.27
CA ASP A 480 -15.25 -11.95 -27.01
C ASP A 480 -14.70 -10.52 -27.12
N ALA A 481 -14.13 -10.18 -28.29
CA ALA A 481 -13.54 -8.88 -28.53
C ALA A 481 -14.57 -7.75 -28.32
N LEU A 482 -14.36 -6.93 -27.28
CA LEU A 482 -15.13 -5.73 -27.02
C LEU A 482 -14.73 -4.64 -28.03
N LYS A 483 -15.65 -4.32 -28.95
CA LYS A 483 -15.41 -3.30 -29.99
C LYS A 483 -15.86 -1.90 -29.57
N GLU A 484 -16.85 -1.84 -28.69
CA GLU A 484 -17.40 -0.60 -28.16
C GLU A 484 -17.84 -0.77 -26.71
N MET A 485 -17.87 0.34 -25.98
CA MET A 485 -18.44 0.43 -24.64
C MET A 485 -19.10 1.79 -24.49
N ASN A 486 -20.34 1.83 -24.00
CA ASN A 486 -21.12 3.07 -23.84
C ASN A 486 -21.17 3.93 -25.13
N GLY A 487 -21.29 3.29 -26.29
CA GLY A 487 -21.32 3.96 -27.61
C GLY A 487 -19.97 4.53 -28.08
N VAL A 488 -18.88 4.28 -27.36
CA VAL A 488 -17.51 4.71 -27.73
C VAL A 488 -16.68 3.49 -28.13
N LYS A 489 -15.92 3.61 -29.21
CA LYS A 489 -15.07 2.52 -29.71
C LYS A 489 -13.94 2.21 -28.73
N VAL A 490 -13.66 0.92 -28.54
CA VAL A 490 -12.47 0.45 -27.83
C VAL A 490 -11.31 0.41 -28.84
N ILE A 491 -10.34 1.31 -28.69
CA ILE A 491 -9.22 1.46 -29.62
C ILE A 491 -8.04 0.54 -29.30
N THR A 492 -7.86 0.17 -28.02
CA THR A 492 -6.75 -0.67 -27.59
C THR A 492 -7.19 -1.61 -26.47
N SER A 493 -6.80 -2.88 -26.59
CA SER A 493 -7.03 -3.91 -25.59
C SER A 493 -5.68 -4.45 -25.09
N PHE A 494 -5.54 -4.61 -23.77
CA PHE A 494 -4.37 -5.22 -23.15
C PHE A 494 -4.81 -6.49 -22.42
N ASP A 495 -4.16 -7.59 -22.75
CA ASP A 495 -4.23 -8.83 -21.99
C ASP A 495 -2.87 -9.13 -21.36
N TYR A 496 -2.74 -8.79 -20.08
CA TYR A 496 -1.52 -8.99 -19.33
C TYR A 496 -1.24 -10.48 -19.05
N LYS A 497 -2.21 -11.38 -19.17
CA LYS A 497 -2.00 -12.82 -18.99
C LYS A 497 -1.34 -13.41 -20.23
N LEU A 498 -1.76 -12.93 -21.40
CA LEU A 498 -1.21 -13.34 -22.70
C LEU A 498 -0.01 -12.51 -23.13
N SER A 499 0.34 -11.44 -22.40
CA SER A 499 1.37 -10.46 -22.76
C SER A 499 1.10 -9.78 -24.11
N LYS A 500 -0.17 -9.46 -24.39
CA LYS A 500 -0.61 -8.90 -25.68
C LYS A 500 -1.26 -7.53 -25.51
N GLU A 501 -0.77 -6.55 -26.25
CA GLU A 501 -1.45 -5.29 -26.55
C GLU A 501 -1.97 -5.37 -27.99
N VAL A 502 -3.23 -5.03 -28.21
CA VAL A 502 -3.87 -5.09 -29.52
C VAL A 502 -4.47 -3.73 -29.86
N ASN A 503 -4.10 -3.18 -31.01
CA ASN A 503 -4.79 -2.03 -31.60
C ASN A 503 -6.03 -2.55 -32.35
N ASN A 504 -7.22 -2.35 -31.79
CA ASN A 504 -8.46 -2.91 -32.34
C ASN A 504 -8.94 -2.24 -33.65
N LEU A 505 -8.26 -1.17 -34.10
CA LEU A 505 -8.57 -0.52 -35.38
C LEU A 505 -7.74 -1.10 -36.54
N THR A 506 -6.57 -1.66 -36.25
CA THR A 506 -5.59 -2.14 -37.24
C THR A 506 -5.26 -3.62 -37.10
N ASP A 507 -5.71 -4.24 -36.00
CA ASP A 507 -5.35 -5.60 -35.56
C ASP A 507 -3.83 -5.80 -35.35
N GLU A 508 -3.07 -4.71 -35.19
CA GLU A 508 -1.64 -4.78 -34.84
C GLU A 508 -1.48 -5.27 -33.40
N GLU A 509 -0.65 -6.31 -33.21
CA GLU A 509 -0.30 -6.85 -31.89
C GLU A 509 1.12 -6.42 -31.47
N LYS A 510 1.28 -6.05 -30.20
CA LYS A 510 2.56 -5.78 -29.55
C LYS A 510 2.70 -6.62 -28.28
N GLU A 511 3.94 -6.99 -27.97
CA GLU A 511 4.25 -7.72 -26.74
C GLU A 511 4.30 -6.76 -25.54
N ILE A 512 3.54 -7.10 -24.49
CA ILE A 512 3.62 -6.42 -23.19
C ILE A 512 4.79 -7.00 -22.40
N LYS A 513 5.74 -6.14 -22.01
CA LYS A 513 6.94 -6.51 -21.24
C LYS A 513 6.75 -6.58 -19.72
N LEU A 514 5.56 -6.24 -19.21
CA LEU A 514 5.23 -6.38 -17.79
C LEU A 514 5.03 -7.85 -17.40
N PRO A 515 5.20 -8.19 -16.11
CA PRO A 515 4.91 -9.54 -15.62
C PRO A 515 3.51 -10.00 -16.01
N LYS A 516 3.34 -11.32 -16.19
CA LYS A 516 2.04 -11.88 -16.55
C LYS A 516 1.07 -11.79 -15.37
N SER A 517 -0.13 -11.28 -15.62
CA SER A 517 -1.19 -11.20 -14.61
C SER A 517 -2.57 -11.38 -15.23
N ASN A 518 -3.51 -12.00 -14.52
CA ASN A 518 -4.89 -12.16 -15.01
C ASN A 518 -5.64 -10.82 -14.94
N VAL A 519 -5.31 -9.92 -15.85
CA VAL A 519 -5.83 -8.56 -15.94
C VAL A 519 -6.13 -8.24 -17.40
N LEU A 520 -7.25 -7.59 -17.64
CA LEU A 520 -7.62 -7.03 -18.94
C LEU A 520 -7.77 -5.51 -18.79
N LYS A 521 -7.20 -4.73 -19.71
CA LYS A 521 -7.41 -3.26 -19.81
C LYS A 521 -7.97 -2.93 -21.18
N TYR A 522 -8.94 -2.03 -21.23
CA TYR A 522 -9.53 -1.54 -22.47
C TYR A 522 -9.46 -0.01 -22.46
N VAL A 523 -8.91 0.57 -23.53
CA VAL A 523 -8.80 2.02 -23.74
C VAL A 523 -9.70 2.40 -24.91
N LEU A 524 -10.50 3.44 -24.71
CA LEU A 524 -11.50 3.93 -25.65
C LEU A 524 -11.02 5.17 -26.40
N GLU A 525 -11.70 5.48 -27.51
CA GLU A 525 -11.38 6.60 -28.40
C GLU A 525 -11.47 7.98 -27.72
N ASP A 526 -12.25 8.11 -26.65
CA ASP A 526 -12.46 9.36 -25.91
C ASP A 526 -11.54 9.53 -24.68
N ASP A 527 -10.45 8.75 -24.61
CA ASP A 527 -9.52 8.60 -23.47
C ASP A 527 -10.12 7.91 -22.22
N SER A 528 -11.38 7.44 -22.27
CA SER A 528 -11.92 6.60 -21.19
C SER A 528 -11.26 5.22 -21.20
N TRP A 529 -11.17 4.58 -20.04
CA TRP A 529 -10.62 3.23 -19.93
C TRP A 529 -11.22 2.46 -18.77
N PHE A 530 -11.18 1.14 -18.85
CA PHE A 530 -11.49 0.28 -17.70
C PHE A 530 -10.57 -0.94 -17.64
N VAL A 531 -10.38 -1.46 -16.44
CA VAL A 531 -9.53 -2.60 -16.12
C VAL A 531 -10.33 -3.60 -15.31
N VAL A 532 -10.30 -4.87 -15.70
CA VAL A 532 -10.92 -5.98 -14.98
C VAL A 532 -9.83 -6.88 -14.39
N ARG A 533 -9.86 -7.04 -13.06
CA ARG A 533 -8.85 -7.79 -12.29
C ARG A 533 -9.52 -8.72 -11.26
N PRO A 534 -9.64 -10.03 -11.51
CA PRO A 534 -9.99 -11.01 -10.49
C PRO A 534 -8.90 -11.14 -9.41
N SER A 535 -9.33 -11.49 -8.21
CA SER A 535 -8.47 -12.00 -7.15
C SER A 535 -8.02 -13.42 -7.50
N GLY A 536 -6.77 -13.76 -7.14
CA GLY A 536 -6.23 -15.10 -7.35
C GLY A 536 -6.66 -16.11 -6.29
N THR A 537 -6.97 -15.63 -5.09
CA THR A 537 -7.22 -16.46 -3.89
C THR A 537 -8.64 -16.35 -3.36
N GLU A 538 -9.36 -15.28 -3.70
CA GLU A 538 -10.72 -15.02 -3.23
C GLU A 538 -11.69 -14.95 -4.40
N PRO A 539 -12.97 -15.33 -4.23
CA PRO A 539 -14.03 -15.13 -5.22
C PRO A 539 -14.43 -13.64 -5.32
N LYS A 540 -13.46 -12.79 -5.65
CA LYS A 540 -13.58 -11.34 -5.74
C LYS A 540 -13.02 -10.84 -7.06
N MET A 541 -13.65 -9.83 -7.66
CA MET A 541 -13.19 -9.17 -8.87
C MET A 541 -13.29 -7.65 -8.71
N LYS A 542 -12.26 -6.94 -9.13
CA LYS A 542 -12.22 -5.48 -9.13
C LYS A 542 -12.29 -4.95 -10.56
N ILE A 543 -13.07 -3.89 -10.73
CA ILE A 543 -13.22 -3.16 -11.99
C ILE A 543 -12.83 -1.71 -11.72
N TYR A 544 -11.71 -1.29 -12.26
CA TYR A 544 -11.27 0.10 -12.23
C TYR A 544 -11.74 0.76 -13.52
N LEU A 545 -12.23 1.99 -13.44
CA LEU A 545 -12.66 2.74 -14.62
C LEU A 545 -12.28 4.20 -14.48
N SER A 546 -12.05 4.84 -15.61
CA SER A 546 -11.78 6.27 -15.72
C SER A 546 -12.50 6.82 -16.94
N VAL A 547 -13.02 8.03 -16.80
CA VAL A 547 -13.51 8.82 -17.93
C VAL A 547 -12.75 10.14 -17.99
N LYS A 548 -12.78 10.77 -19.16
CA LYS A 548 -12.30 12.14 -19.35
C LYS A 548 -13.48 13.05 -19.69
N GLY A 549 -13.78 13.96 -18.76
CA GLY A 549 -14.80 14.98 -18.92
C GLY A 549 -14.26 16.28 -19.50
N SER A 550 -15.19 17.16 -19.84
CA SER A 550 -14.98 18.57 -20.20
C SER A 550 -15.13 19.52 -19.01
N SER A 551 -15.70 19.04 -17.90
CA SER A 551 -15.88 19.75 -16.63
C SER A 551 -16.01 18.73 -15.49
N LEU A 552 -16.02 19.21 -14.23
CA LEU A 552 -16.29 18.35 -13.07
C LEU A 552 -17.65 17.65 -13.18
N GLU A 553 -18.70 18.37 -13.57
CA GLU A 553 -20.05 17.80 -13.66
C GLU A 553 -20.16 16.79 -14.82
N ASP A 554 -19.63 17.13 -16.01
CA ASP A 554 -19.59 16.20 -17.15
C ASP A 554 -18.80 14.94 -16.81
N SER A 555 -17.64 15.06 -16.14
CA SER A 555 -16.86 13.89 -15.72
C SER A 555 -17.63 12.99 -14.75
N LYS A 556 -18.43 13.58 -13.84
CA LYS A 556 -19.26 12.87 -12.87
C LYS A 556 -20.38 12.10 -13.56
N GLU A 557 -21.12 12.76 -14.45
CA GLU A 557 -22.20 12.11 -15.21
C GLU A 557 -21.66 10.98 -16.09
N LYS A 558 -20.59 11.24 -16.84
CA LYS A 558 -19.92 10.23 -17.68
C LYS A 558 -19.46 9.03 -16.88
N THR A 559 -18.91 9.24 -15.68
CA THR A 559 -18.44 8.14 -14.81
C THR A 559 -19.57 7.20 -14.45
N GLU A 560 -20.74 7.72 -14.05
CA GLU A 560 -21.89 6.89 -13.69
C GLU A 560 -22.46 6.15 -14.91
N ASN A 561 -22.60 6.83 -16.05
CA ASN A 561 -23.07 6.19 -17.29
C ASN A 561 -22.12 5.08 -17.76
N PHE A 562 -20.81 5.36 -17.76
CA PHE A 562 -19.79 4.40 -18.17
C PHE A 562 -19.72 3.19 -17.23
N LYS A 563 -19.78 3.44 -15.92
CA LYS A 563 -19.87 2.39 -14.90
C LYS A 563 -21.09 1.49 -15.11
N ASN A 564 -22.26 2.06 -15.37
CA ASN A 564 -23.47 1.28 -15.62
C ASN A 564 -23.32 0.40 -16.87
N ALA A 565 -22.81 0.96 -17.98
CA ALA A 565 -22.57 0.22 -19.21
C ALA A 565 -21.57 -0.95 -19.01
N ILE A 566 -20.46 -0.71 -18.29
CA ILE A 566 -19.50 -1.77 -17.95
C ILE A 566 -20.19 -2.86 -17.12
N MET A 567 -20.96 -2.47 -16.10
CA MET A 567 -21.62 -3.41 -15.21
C MET A 567 -22.69 -4.23 -15.92
N GLU A 568 -23.39 -3.70 -16.93
CA GLU A 568 -24.30 -4.50 -17.76
C GLU A 568 -23.56 -5.63 -18.49
N VAL A 569 -22.41 -5.33 -19.10
CA VAL A 569 -21.57 -6.34 -19.77
C VAL A 569 -21.02 -7.37 -18.78
N ILE A 570 -20.53 -6.91 -17.63
CA ILE A 570 -20.00 -7.80 -16.58
C ILE A 570 -21.10 -8.72 -16.04
N ASN A 571 -22.27 -8.17 -15.70
CA ASN A 571 -23.38 -8.95 -15.17
C ASN A 571 -23.93 -9.95 -16.19
N ALA A 572 -23.89 -9.63 -17.48
CA ALA A 572 -24.26 -10.57 -18.54
C ALA A 572 -23.29 -11.76 -18.63
N LYS A 573 -22.00 -11.53 -18.40
CA LYS A 573 -20.94 -12.56 -18.45
C LYS A 573 -20.74 -13.33 -17.15
N LEU A 574 -21.29 -12.85 -16.03
CA LEU A 574 -21.29 -13.56 -14.74
C LEU A 574 -22.41 -14.62 -14.64
N LYS A 575 -23.47 -14.46 -15.44
CA LYS A 575 -24.53 -15.46 -15.60
C LYS A 575 -24.06 -16.59 -16.51
#